data_AF-A0A3D3L3C4-F1
#
_entry.id   AF-A0A3D3L3C4-F1
#
_cell.length_a   1.000
_cell.length_b   1.000
_cell.length_c   1.000
_cell.angle_alpha   90.00
_cell.angle_beta   90.00
_cell.angle_gamma   90.00
#
_symmetry.space_group_name_H-M   'P 1'
#
loop_
_entity.id
_entity.type
_entity.pdbx_description
1 polymer ?
#
loop_
_entity_poly.entity_id
_entity_poly.type
_entity_poly.pdbx_seq_one_letter_code
_entity_poly.pdbx_strand_id
1 'polypeptide(L)'
;MGQFNRYLACLLLFSLNLAEEFQDQDANALDPFRFSAVGKIGDNPFPTNPMSDRAIGYLLQGKAQAAISNYGNVINWDEHPMGIWNGYSYLPSVAFLAGVPGQKYSSDFIWNNVEYVVDEDGVPIYGIWVSGDAYDNWFMDGDTNYVGILFEADEDFGKWEPDSVSRKESKDLFDRHNQWSIDHDDKKIALSVLGELDPNRSGARIGFIYPWALRPKLIEREDQFDYYNYGADLEEWTDDDEYMYYGYTVAESWISRQQGSPNGEWHASTMARVNTHNTEVTNGDLFGDTYVTDPNDTYPLLAHSAYSDSWPLRYNENLGRDESFWPGWWAEDYNINLPGCSQSRKDPDCWEFVEGRFISDMDVYMEFDDRWAHRGNMVNTNDDYEQTAYPMGLKVMMEAHSYGVSYAEDILFVTVRVRNESGDWCAEDENGNPIYDENGNQKCGEAMIMPDGTKLNQGKGFDYQGTSLGFYFDADVLVGDEFGFSSS
;
A
#
# COMPACT_ATOMS: atom_id res chain seq x y z
N MET A 1 8.91 -26.41 -58.29
CA MET A 1 8.04 -26.30 -57.10
C MET A 1 8.71 -27.03 -55.93
N GLY A 2 9.94 -26.63 -55.62
CA GLY A 2 10.87 -27.36 -54.77
C GLY A 2 11.86 -26.38 -54.17
N GLN A 3 12.39 -26.72 -53.00
CA GLN A 3 13.21 -25.91 -52.08
C GLN A 3 12.48 -24.78 -51.34
N PHE A 4 11.65 -23.94 -51.96
CA PHE A 4 11.01 -22.83 -51.23
C PHE A 4 10.02 -23.28 -50.14
N ASN A 5 9.22 -24.33 -50.39
CA ASN A 5 8.29 -24.89 -49.39
C ASN A 5 8.97 -25.67 -48.26
N ARG A 6 10.25 -26.07 -48.42
CA ARG A 6 10.98 -26.76 -47.33
C ARG A 6 11.57 -25.78 -46.32
N TYR A 7 12.00 -24.60 -46.77
CA TYR A 7 12.46 -23.54 -45.87
C TYR A 7 11.30 -22.90 -45.10
N LEU A 8 10.12 -22.76 -45.71
CA LEU A 8 8.92 -22.25 -45.02
C LEU A 8 8.44 -23.22 -43.92
N ALA A 9 8.51 -24.54 -44.15
CA ALA A 9 8.16 -25.55 -43.15
C ALA A 9 9.16 -25.63 -41.99
N CYS A 10 10.47 -25.42 -42.25
CA CYS A 10 11.48 -25.40 -41.19
C CYS A 10 11.43 -24.11 -40.34
N LEU A 11 11.05 -22.96 -40.92
CA LEU A 11 10.85 -21.71 -40.18
C LEU A 11 9.59 -21.75 -39.30
N LEU A 12 8.51 -22.39 -39.75
CA LEU A 12 7.29 -22.60 -38.95
C LEU A 12 7.48 -23.60 -37.80
N LEU A 13 8.36 -24.59 -37.95
CA LEU A 13 8.68 -25.56 -36.88
C LEU A 13 9.64 -24.99 -35.81
N PHE A 14 10.46 -23.99 -36.16
CA PHE A 14 11.33 -23.30 -35.19
C PHE A 14 10.62 -22.20 -34.39
N SER A 15 9.48 -21.69 -34.88
CA SER A 15 8.66 -20.70 -34.17
C SER A 15 7.60 -21.30 -33.26
N LEU A 16 7.41 -22.62 -33.25
CA LEU A 16 6.46 -23.34 -32.38
C LEU A 16 7.12 -24.01 -31.16
N ASN A 17 8.41 -23.75 -30.90
CA ASN A 17 9.14 -24.27 -29.72
C ASN A 17 9.57 -23.17 -28.73
N LEU A 18 8.95 -21.99 -28.80
CA LEU A 18 9.16 -20.88 -27.84
C LEU A 18 7.82 -20.20 -27.53
N ALA A 19 6.91 -20.96 -26.92
CA ALA A 19 5.75 -20.47 -26.15
C ALA A 19 5.01 -21.71 -25.64
N GLU A 20 5.60 -22.39 -24.67
CA GLU A 20 4.90 -23.40 -23.87
C GLU A 20 5.35 -23.12 -22.44
N GLU A 21 4.54 -22.38 -21.69
CA GLU A 21 4.71 -22.29 -20.24
C GLU A 21 4.41 -23.68 -19.68
N PHE A 22 5.46 -24.36 -19.24
CA PHE A 22 5.31 -25.52 -18.39
C PHE A 22 4.80 -25.04 -17.05
N GLN A 23 3.56 -25.43 -16.72
CA GLN A 23 3.04 -25.34 -15.36
C GLN A 23 3.89 -26.31 -14.51
N ASP A 24 4.82 -25.77 -13.72
CA ASP A 24 5.65 -26.56 -12.83
C ASP A 24 4.78 -27.02 -11.64
N GLN A 25 4.16 -28.19 -11.79
CA GLN A 25 3.52 -28.88 -10.67
C GLN A 25 4.59 -29.54 -9.81
N ASP A 26 4.81 -28.94 -8.63
CA ASP A 26 5.35 -29.50 -7.38
C ASP A 26 6.40 -28.57 -6.75
N ALA A 27 5.95 -27.42 -6.25
CA ALA A 27 6.68 -26.70 -5.21
C ALA A 27 6.10 -27.10 -3.84
N ASN A 28 6.53 -28.25 -3.31
CA ASN A 28 6.57 -28.41 -1.85
C ASN A 28 7.59 -27.40 -1.32
N ALA A 29 7.17 -26.14 -1.16
CA ALA A 29 7.97 -25.09 -0.57
C ALA A 29 8.21 -25.45 0.90
N LEU A 30 9.41 -25.96 1.19
CA LEU A 30 9.89 -26.08 2.56
C LEU A 30 9.94 -24.67 3.14
N ASP A 31 9.16 -24.42 4.19
CA ASP A 31 9.16 -23.17 4.96
C ASP A 31 10.58 -22.83 5.45
N PRO A 32 11.25 -21.82 4.88
CA PRO A 32 12.59 -21.41 5.31
C PRO A 32 12.55 -20.62 6.62
N PHE A 33 11.37 -20.20 7.10
CA PHE A 33 11.19 -19.21 8.16
C PHE A 33 11.13 -19.82 9.57
N ARG A 34 12.17 -20.59 9.94
CA ARG A 34 12.39 -20.95 11.33
C ARG A 34 13.14 -19.84 12.06
N PHE A 35 12.42 -19.11 12.91
CA PHE A 35 12.97 -18.07 13.79
C PHE A 35 14.16 -18.59 14.63
N SER A 36 15.33 -17.98 14.45
CA SER A 36 16.55 -18.36 15.16
C SER A 36 17.36 -17.18 15.69
N ALA A 37 16.75 -16.15 16.27
CA ALA A 37 17.47 -15.22 17.16
C ALA A 37 16.51 -14.33 17.95
N VAL A 38 16.96 -13.93 19.15
CA VAL A 38 16.35 -12.90 20.00
C VAL A 38 17.45 -11.89 20.32
N GLY A 39 17.32 -10.63 19.90
CA GLY A 39 18.13 -9.51 20.40
C GLY A 39 18.46 -8.36 19.43
N LYS A 40 17.59 -7.33 19.45
CA LYS A 40 17.61 -5.91 19.00
C LYS A 40 18.09 -5.51 17.59
N ILE A 41 17.29 -4.78 16.80
CA ILE A 41 15.98 -5.10 16.17
C ILE A 41 14.85 -5.54 17.14
N GLY A 42 13.81 -4.73 17.33
CA GLY A 42 12.64 -5.07 18.16
C GLY A 42 12.62 -4.55 19.61
N ASP A 43 11.76 -3.56 19.85
CA ASP A 43 11.07 -3.38 21.14
C ASP A 43 9.72 -4.13 21.16
N ASN A 44 9.20 -4.48 19.98
CA ASN A 44 7.97 -5.22 19.77
C ASN A 44 8.25 -6.61 19.18
N PRO A 45 7.36 -7.60 19.39
CA PRO A 45 7.45 -8.88 18.71
C PRO A 45 7.45 -8.70 17.19
N PHE A 46 8.29 -9.46 16.48
CA PHE A 46 8.29 -9.43 15.02
C PHE A 46 6.94 -9.86 14.46
N PRO A 47 6.43 -9.14 13.45
CA PRO A 47 5.25 -9.56 12.70
C PRO A 47 5.45 -10.98 12.13
N THR A 48 4.36 -11.74 12.03
CA THR A 48 4.41 -13.07 11.40
C THR A 48 4.66 -12.97 9.90
N ASN A 49 5.21 -14.02 9.31
CA ASN A 49 5.35 -14.08 7.86
C ASN A 49 3.97 -13.86 7.19
N PRO A 50 3.81 -12.84 6.34
CA PRO A 50 2.51 -12.50 5.78
C PRO A 50 1.94 -13.59 4.89
N MET A 51 2.80 -14.46 4.34
CA MET A 51 2.36 -15.60 3.51
C MET A 51 1.52 -16.60 4.30
N SER A 52 1.79 -16.76 5.61
CA SER A 52 1.04 -17.65 6.50
C SER A 52 -0.31 -17.10 6.92
N ASP A 53 -0.58 -15.83 6.61
CA ASP A 53 -1.82 -15.12 6.92
C ASP A 53 -2.72 -14.94 5.68
N ARG A 54 -2.31 -15.47 4.51
CA ARG A 54 -3.07 -15.35 3.27
C ARG A 54 -4.24 -16.33 3.21
N ALA A 55 -5.34 -15.86 2.64
CA ALA A 55 -6.53 -16.65 2.38
C ALA A 55 -7.26 -16.13 1.13
N ILE A 56 -8.06 -17.00 0.52
CA ILE A 56 -8.92 -16.69 -0.63
C ILE A 56 -10.38 -16.75 -0.20
N GLY A 57 -11.24 -15.95 -0.82
CA GLY A 57 -12.68 -16.10 -0.69
C GLY A 57 -13.40 -16.03 -2.03
N TYR A 58 -14.65 -16.47 -2.07
CA TYR A 58 -15.40 -16.70 -3.30
C TYR A 58 -16.76 -16.00 -3.30
N LEU A 59 -17.02 -15.26 -4.37
CA LEU A 59 -18.28 -14.56 -4.61
C LEU A 59 -19.03 -15.26 -5.73
N LEU A 60 -19.99 -16.13 -5.38
CA LEU A 60 -20.59 -17.08 -6.34
C LEU A 60 -22.12 -16.95 -6.52
N GLN A 61 -22.80 -16.04 -5.82
CA GLN A 61 -24.27 -16.01 -5.80
C GLN A 61 -24.90 -15.42 -7.07
N GLY A 62 -24.20 -14.48 -7.72
CA GLY A 62 -24.66 -13.82 -8.95
C GLY A 62 -24.06 -14.39 -10.23
N LYS A 63 -24.32 -13.70 -11.35
CA LYS A 63 -23.66 -13.94 -12.64
C LYS A 63 -22.25 -13.36 -12.68
N ALA A 64 -22.02 -12.27 -11.94
CA ALA A 64 -20.68 -11.75 -11.67
C ALA A 64 -20.06 -12.56 -10.52
N GLN A 65 -18.95 -13.25 -10.81
CA GLN A 65 -18.29 -14.16 -9.88
C GLN A 65 -16.78 -13.90 -9.84
N ALA A 66 -16.22 -13.87 -8.64
CA ALA A 66 -14.79 -13.61 -8.46
C ALA A 66 -14.24 -14.36 -7.24
N ALA A 67 -12.97 -14.78 -7.33
CA ALA A 67 -12.14 -15.05 -6.18
C ALA A 67 -11.49 -13.74 -5.72
N ILE A 68 -11.48 -13.51 -4.41
CA ILE A 68 -10.88 -12.35 -3.77
C ILE A 68 -9.79 -12.79 -2.80
N SER A 69 -8.83 -11.91 -2.54
CA SER A 69 -7.68 -12.22 -1.71
C SER A 69 -7.42 -11.15 -0.66
N ASN A 70 -6.92 -11.54 0.51
CA ASN A 70 -6.49 -10.60 1.54
C ASN A 70 -5.06 -10.08 1.32
N TYR A 71 -4.64 -9.87 0.08
CA TYR A 71 -3.35 -9.25 -0.26
C TYR A 71 -3.51 -8.29 -1.44
N GLY A 72 -4.65 -7.59 -1.49
CA GLY A 72 -4.88 -6.43 -2.34
C GLY A 72 -5.54 -6.68 -3.70
N ASN A 73 -5.81 -7.94 -4.06
CA ASN A 73 -6.55 -8.27 -5.28
C ASN A 73 -8.03 -8.57 -5.03
N VAL A 74 -8.88 -7.89 -5.80
CA VAL A 74 -10.33 -8.14 -5.90
C VAL A 74 -10.65 -9.08 -7.06
N ILE A 75 -9.86 -9.01 -8.13
CA ILE A 75 -9.86 -9.97 -9.24
C ILE A 75 -8.39 -10.21 -9.58
N ASN A 76 -8.01 -11.45 -9.84
CA ASN A 76 -6.64 -11.80 -10.22
C ASN A 76 -6.66 -13.04 -11.12
N TRP A 77 -5.60 -13.24 -11.90
CA TRP A 77 -5.46 -14.43 -12.76
C TRP A 77 -5.00 -15.68 -12.02
N ASP A 78 -4.32 -15.52 -10.89
CA ASP A 78 -3.83 -16.66 -10.12
C ASP A 78 -4.95 -17.35 -9.33
N GLU A 79 -6.07 -16.66 -9.08
CA GLU A 79 -7.19 -17.17 -8.30
C GLU A 79 -8.49 -17.25 -9.14
N HIS A 80 -9.00 -18.46 -9.30
CA HIS A 80 -10.23 -18.72 -10.04
C HIS A 80 -11.46 -18.72 -9.11
N PRO A 81 -12.60 -18.09 -9.45
CA PRO A 81 -12.94 -17.48 -10.73
C PRO A 81 -12.38 -16.06 -10.92
N MET A 82 -11.89 -15.77 -12.12
CA MET A 82 -11.17 -14.52 -12.42
C MET A 82 -12.12 -13.48 -13.01
N GLY A 83 -12.97 -12.87 -12.19
CA GLY A 83 -13.88 -11.81 -12.64
C GLY A 83 -14.82 -12.27 -13.76
N ILE A 84 -15.45 -13.43 -13.56
CA ILE A 84 -16.35 -14.07 -14.52
C ILE A 84 -17.67 -13.31 -14.53
N TRP A 85 -18.19 -13.05 -15.73
CA TRP A 85 -19.57 -12.60 -15.93
C TRP A 85 -20.26 -13.55 -16.91
N ASN A 86 -21.35 -14.19 -16.47
CA ASN A 86 -22.15 -15.09 -17.32
C ASN A 86 -21.31 -16.20 -17.99
N GLY A 87 -20.35 -16.76 -17.24
CA GLY A 87 -19.50 -17.90 -17.65
C GLY A 87 -18.23 -17.53 -18.42
N TYR A 88 -17.92 -16.24 -18.62
CA TYR A 88 -16.69 -15.78 -19.28
C TYR A 88 -15.92 -14.78 -18.43
N SER A 89 -14.59 -14.84 -18.43
CA SER A 89 -13.74 -13.85 -17.78
C SER A 89 -13.56 -12.60 -18.67
N TYR A 90 -13.64 -11.42 -18.07
CA TYR A 90 -13.53 -10.13 -18.76
C TYR A 90 -12.45 -9.21 -18.19
N LEU A 91 -12.11 -9.38 -16.92
CA LEU A 91 -11.10 -8.58 -16.22
C LEU A 91 -10.02 -9.52 -15.73
N PRO A 92 -8.79 -9.44 -16.27
CA PRO A 92 -7.70 -10.28 -15.82
C PRO A 92 -7.23 -9.95 -14.40
N SER A 93 -7.20 -8.66 -14.04
CA SER A 93 -6.81 -8.23 -12.70
C SER A 93 -7.45 -6.91 -12.30
N VAL A 94 -7.89 -6.83 -11.05
CA VAL A 94 -8.34 -5.62 -10.37
C VAL A 94 -7.73 -5.58 -8.97
N ALA A 95 -6.80 -4.66 -8.76
CA ALA A 95 -6.05 -4.51 -7.51
C ALA A 95 -6.21 -3.11 -6.92
N PHE A 96 -6.18 -3.01 -5.60
CA PHE A 96 -6.23 -1.71 -4.92
C PHE A 96 -4.88 -1.00 -5.01
N LEU A 97 -4.91 0.31 -5.25
CA LEU A 97 -3.73 1.17 -5.30
C LEU A 97 -3.81 2.26 -4.23
N ALA A 98 -2.70 2.48 -3.53
CA ALA A 98 -2.48 3.70 -2.75
C ALA A 98 -1.10 4.26 -3.08
N GLY A 99 -1.00 5.56 -3.33
CA GLY A 99 0.27 6.22 -3.59
C GLY A 99 0.38 7.55 -2.87
N VAL A 100 1.59 7.87 -2.40
CA VAL A 100 1.91 9.14 -1.73
C VAL A 100 3.10 9.81 -2.41
N PRO A 101 3.08 11.15 -2.58
CA PRO A 101 4.15 11.87 -3.24
C PRO A 101 5.40 11.97 -2.35
N GLY A 102 6.60 11.89 -2.91
CA GLY A 102 7.84 12.07 -2.15
C GLY A 102 8.20 13.54 -1.85
N GLN A 103 7.77 14.44 -2.74
CA GLN A 103 8.07 15.85 -2.67
C GLN A 103 6.99 16.71 -3.35
N LYS A 104 7.05 18.01 -3.10
CA LYS A 104 6.30 19.03 -3.86
C LYS A 104 7.25 19.91 -4.66
N TYR A 105 6.96 20.13 -5.94
CA TYR A 105 7.87 20.90 -6.80
C TYR A 105 7.94 22.38 -6.40
N SER A 106 9.13 22.97 -6.49
CA SER A 106 9.33 24.40 -6.26
C SER A 106 8.47 25.27 -7.19
N SER A 107 8.15 24.76 -8.38
CA SER A 107 7.33 25.46 -9.38
C SER A 107 5.88 25.68 -8.96
N ASP A 108 5.42 25.00 -7.91
CA ASP A 108 4.09 25.21 -7.34
C ASP A 108 4.03 26.45 -6.46
N PHE A 109 5.19 27.09 -6.19
CA PHE A 109 5.30 28.32 -5.40
C PHE A 109 5.77 29.50 -6.24
N ILE A 110 5.49 30.70 -5.74
CA ILE A 110 5.96 31.96 -6.36
C ILE A 110 7.33 32.35 -5.82
N TRP A 111 8.32 32.45 -6.72
CA TRP A 111 9.71 32.81 -6.39
C TRP A 111 10.13 34.15 -7.01
N ASN A 112 10.84 34.95 -6.22
CA ASN A 112 11.46 36.19 -6.69
C ASN A 112 12.99 36.04 -6.68
N ASN A 113 13.63 36.36 -7.80
CA ASN A 113 15.09 36.42 -7.86
C ASN A 113 15.59 37.63 -7.07
N VAL A 114 16.61 37.42 -6.23
CA VAL A 114 17.26 38.46 -5.43
C VAL A 114 18.52 38.93 -6.14
N GLU A 115 19.40 37.98 -6.50
CA GLU A 115 20.65 38.26 -7.18
C GLU A 115 21.21 37.02 -7.90
N TYR A 116 22.20 37.25 -8.76
CA TYR A 116 23.04 36.22 -9.36
C TYR A 116 24.49 36.44 -8.93
N VAL A 117 25.11 35.38 -8.42
CA VAL A 117 26.53 35.35 -8.12
C VAL A 117 27.28 34.91 -9.37
N VAL A 118 28.20 35.74 -9.86
CA VAL A 118 28.93 35.54 -11.12
C VAL A 118 30.42 35.29 -10.90
N ASP A 119 31.07 34.64 -11.85
CA ASP A 119 32.53 34.48 -11.87
C ASP A 119 33.27 35.73 -12.40
N GLU A 120 34.60 35.63 -12.54
CA GLU A 120 35.44 36.73 -13.05
C GLU A 120 35.11 37.14 -14.50
N ASP A 121 34.52 36.23 -15.28
CA ASP A 121 34.10 36.45 -16.67
C ASP A 121 32.65 36.93 -16.78
N GLY A 122 31.93 37.05 -15.66
CA GLY A 122 30.55 37.51 -15.59
C GLY A 122 29.51 36.41 -15.86
N VAL A 123 29.91 35.13 -15.81
CA VAL A 123 29.01 33.98 -15.98
C VAL A 123 28.33 33.66 -14.64
N PRO A 124 26.99 33.54 -14.59
CA PRO A 124 26.28 33.15 -13.37
C PRO A 124 26.70 31.76 -12.88
N ILE A 125 27.23 31.69 -11.66
CA ILE A 125 27.55 30.46 -10.95
C ILE A 125 26.29 29.91 -10.27
N TYR A 126 25.57 30.78 -9.54
CA TYR A 126 24.29 30.44 -8.91
C TYR A 126 23.41 31.67 -8.71
N GLY A 127 22.09 31.46 -8.71
CA GLY A 127 21.07 32.46 -8.43
C GLY A 127 20.46 32.28 -7.04
N ILE A 128 20.20 33.39 -6.35
CA ILE A 128 19.52 33.39 -5.06
C ILE A 128 18.05 33.80 -5.28
N TRP A 129 17.14 32.95 -4.82
CA TRP A 129 15.70 33.14 -4.96
C TRP A 129 15.02 33.09 -3.60
N VAL A 130 13.94 33.84 -3.44
CA VAL A 130 13.15 33.87 -2.20
C VAL A 130 11.66 33.70 -2.46
N SER A 131 10.97 33.00 -1.56
CA SER A 131 9.52 32.80 -1.61
C SER A 131 8.91 32.89 -0.21
N GLY A 132 7.88 33.75 -0.07
CA GLY A 132 7.01 33.75 1.10
C GLY A 132 5.89 32.71 1.00
N ASP A 133 5.43 32.42 -0.22
CA ASP A 133 4.42 31.40 -0.51
C ASP A 133 4.91 29.99 -0.11
N ALA A 134 6.17 29.67 -0.43
CA ALA A 134 6.81 28.45 0.04
C ALA A 134 6.93 28.40 1.57
N TYR A 135 7.18 29.53 2.24
CA TYR A 135 7.24 29.60 3.70
C TYR A 135 5.88 29.33 4.34
N ASP A 136 4.84 30.01 3.87
CA ASP A 136 3.48 29.83 4.37
C ASP A 136 2.99 28.40 4.13
N ASN A 137 3.40 27.76 3.03
CA ASN A 137 3.09 26.36 2.78
C ASN A 137 3.95 25.39 3.59
N TRP A 138 5.20 25.74 3.92
CA TRP A 138 6.03 24.94 4.82
C TRP A 138 5.46 24.92 6.23
N PHE A 139 5.03 26.08 6.74
CA PHE A 139 4.51 26.27 8.10
C PHE A 139 3.00 26.50 8.08
N MET A 140 2.23 25.41 7.95
CA MET A 140 0.76 25.45 7.88
C MET A 140 0.15 24.91 9.17
N ASP A 141 -0.93 25.54 9.65
CA ASP A 141 -1.73 25.09 10.79
C ASP A 141 -0.96 24.80 12.10
N GLY A 142 0.21 25.42 12.27
CA GLY A 142 1.04 25.28 13.46
C GLY A 142 2.02 24.10 13.41
N ASP A 143 2.15 23.43 12.27
CA ASP A 143 3.11 22.34 12.03
C ASP A 143 3.93 22.58 10.74
N THR A 144 4.80 21.63 10.39
CA THR A 144 5.64 21.66 9.19
C THR A 144 5.27 20.58 8.18
N ASN A 145 5.03 20.98 6.93
CA ASN A 145 4.73 20.06 5.83
C ASN A 145 5.98 19.41 5.21
N TYR A 146 7.18 19.96 5.45
CA TYR A 146 8.41 19.51 4.80
C TYR A 146 9.57 19.40 5.77
N VAL A 147 10.54 18.55 5.43
CA VAL A 147 11.74 18.28 6.23
C VAL A 147 13.04 18.66 5.52
N GLY A 148 12.99 19.00 4.24
CA GLY A 148 14.17 19.36 3.47
C GLY A 148 13.89 19.76 2.03
N ILE A 149 14.95 20.03 1.28
CA ILE A 149 14.90 20.36 -0.15
C ILE A 149 15.70 19.33 -0.94
N LEU A 150 15.08 18.78 -1.98
CA LEU A 150 15.70 17.95 -2.99
C LEU A 150 16.09 18.83 -4.18
N PHE A 151 17.35 18.76 -4.60
CA PHE A 151 17.82 19.42 -5.82
C PHE A 151 18.06 18.40 -6.92
N GLU A 152 18.07 18.85 -8.18
CA GLU A 152 18.37 18.00 -9.35
C GLU A 152 17.48 16.75 -9.43
N ALA A 153 16.21 16.89 -9.04
CA ALA A 153 15.25 15.81 -9.03
C ALA A 153 15.03 15.20 -10.43
N ASP A 154 15.25 13.90 -10.58
CA ASP A 154 15.06 13.16 -11.83
C ASP A 154 14.71 11.71 -11.53
N GLU A 155 13.77 11.15 -12.31
CA GLU A 155 13.27 9.77 -12.13
C GLU A 155 12.92 9.43 -10.68
N ASP A 156 12.32 10.39 -9.97
CA ASP A 156 11.94 10.30 -8.55
C ASP A 156 13.09 10.12 -7.54
N PHE A 157 14.31 10.29 -8.02
CA PHE A 157 15.48 10.48 -7.18
C PHE A 157 15.93 11.94 -7.22
N GLY A 158 17.05 12.25 -6.55
CA GLY A 158 17.68 13.55 -6.64
C GLY A 158 18.83 13.71 -5.68
N LYS A 159 19.38 14.91 -5.64
CA LYS A 159 20.44 15.30 -4.73
C LYS A 159 19.85 15.91 -3.46
N TRP A 160 19.72 15.08 -2.43
CA TRP A 160 19.50 15.53 -1.05
C TRP A 160 20.82 15.52 -0.27
N GLU A 161 21.04 16.55 0.53
CA GLU A 161 22.18 16.65 1.46
C GLU A 161 21.62 17.05 2.83
N PRO A 162 22.13 16.48 3.94
CA PRO A 162 21.68 16.82 5.29
C PRO A 162 21.76 18.32 5.60
N ASP A 163 20.95 18.77 6.56
CA ASP A 163 20.89 20.17 6.99
C ASP A 163 22.26 20.74 7.37
N SER A 164 23.14 19.92 7.96
CA SER A 164 24.51 20.31 8.31
C SER A 164 25.37 20.75 7.11
N VAL A 165 24.95 20.42 5.90
CA VAL A 165 25.64 20.69 4.64
C VAL A 165 24.86 21.69 3.78
N SER A 166 23.58 21.42 3.52
CA SER A 166 22.75 22.16 2.56
C SER A 166 22.02 23.37 3.17
N ARG A 167 21.63 23.29 4.44
CA ARG A 167 20.91 24.36 5.13
C ARG A 167 21.89 25.38 5.70
N LYS A 168 21.60 26.67 5.49
CA LYS A 168 22.35 27.80 6.08
C LYS A 168 21.45 28.62 6.99
N GLU A 169 22.07 29.31 7.94
CA GLU A 169 21.39 30.24 8.85
C GLU A 169 20.77 31.42 8.09
N SER A 170 21.36 31.84 6.97
CA SER A 170 20.79 32.86 6.10
C SER A 170 21.28 32.70 4.67
N LYS A 171 20.53 33.28 3.73
CA LYS A 171 20.89 33.37 2.31
C LYS A 171 22.25 34.06 2.06
N ASP A 172 22.68 34.92 2.98
CA ASP A 172 23.95 35.67 2.84
C ASP A 172 25.17 34.76 3.08
N LEU A 173 24.95 33.56 3.63
CA LEU A 173 25.97 32.54 3.86
C LEU A 173 25.99 31.48 2.75
N PHE A 174 25.21 31.64 1.68
CA PHE A 174 25.29 30.75 0.53
C PHE A 174 26.64 30.89 -0.17
N ASP A 175 27.35 29.78 -0.29
CA ASP A 175 28.69 29.71 -0.90
C ASP A 175 28.73 28.85 -2.17
N ARG A 176 27.62 28.15 -2.49
CA ARG A 176 27.43 27.36 -3.71
C ARG A 176 25.95 27.20 -4.06
N HIS A 177 25.67 26.60 -5.21
CA HIS A 177 24.32 26.12 -5.56
C HIS A 177 23.88 24.94 -4.69
N ASN A 178 22.57 24.64 -4.70
CA ASN A 178 21.92 23.57 -3.95
C ASN A 178 22.01 23.79 -2.43
N GLN A 179 21.74 25.02 -2.00
CA GLN A 179 21.66 25.40 -0.59
C GLN A 179 20.36 26.13 -0.33
N TRP A 180 19.92 26.12 0.92
CA TRP A 180 18.65 26.74 1.31
C TRP A 180 18.70 27.31 2.73
N SER A 181 17.81 28.24 3.04
CA SER A 181 17.67 28.83 4.37
C SER A 181 16.24 29.23 4.64
N ILE A 182 15.85 29.27 5.91
CA ILE A 182 14.55 29.78 6.35
C ILE A 182 14.78 31.06 7.14
N ASP A 183 14.11 32.14 6.72
CA ASP A 183 14.05 33.40 7.45
C ASP A 183 12.68 33.50 8.13
N HIS A 184 12.65 33.32 9.46
CA HIS A 184 11.43 33.38 10.25
C HIS A 184 10.96 34.82 10.55
N ASP A 185 11.86 35.80 10.47
CA ASP A 185 11.52 37.21 10.73
C ASP A 185 10.77 37.79 9.54
N ASP A 186 11.27 37.55 8.33
CA ASP A 186 10.66 37.98 7.07
C ASP A 186 9.65 36.97 6.51
N LYS A 187 9.52 35.78 7.11
CA LYS A 187 8.68 34.65 6.67
C LYS A 187 8.97 34.26 5.22
N LYS A 188 10.22 33.91 4.92
CA LYS A 188 10.66 33.53 3.58
C LYS A 188 11.56 32.30 3.60
N ILE A 189 11.45 31.51 2.55
CA ILE A 189 12.43 30.48 2.22
C ILE A 189 13.32 31.03 1.11
N ALA A 190 14.62 30.82 1.24
CA ALA A 190 15.60 31.16 0.22
C ALA A 190 16.26 29.90 -0.36
N LEU A 191 16.51 29.91 -1.67
CA LEU A 191 17.19 28.85 -2.40
C LEU A 191 18.38 29.43 -3.17
N SER A 192 19.46 28.66 -3.21
CA SER A 192 20.59 28.85 -4.12
C SER A 192 20.50 27.81 -5.24
N VAL A 193 20.31 28.26 -6.48
CA VAL A 193 20.08 27.39 -7.65
C VAL A 193 21.20 27.54 -8.67
N LEU A 194 21.53 26.48 -9.42
CA LEU A 194 22.63 26.51 -10.38
C LEU A 194 22.38 27.51 -11.52
N GLY A 195 23.36 28.39 -11.76
CA GLY A 195 23.34 29.39 -12.84
C GLY A 195 22.07 30.25 -12.85
N GLU A 196 21.34 30.22 -13.96
CA GLU A 196 20.11 30.97 -14.20
C GLU A 196 18.84 30.10 -14.13
N LEU A 197 18.90 28.95 -13.46
CA LEU A 197 17.71 28.11 -13.28
C LEU A 197 16.61 28.91 -12.55
N ASP A 198 15.38 28.75 -13.03
CA ASP A 198 14.20 29.47 -12.54
C ASP A 198 13.32 28.50 -11.72
N PRO A 199 13.30 28.59 -10.38
CA PRO A 199 12.53 27.68 -9.52
C PRO A 199 11.02 27.78 -9.71
N ASN A 200 10.52 28.80 -10.44
CA ASN A 200 9.10 28.87 -10.86
C ASN A 200 8.76 27.87 -11.97
N ARG A 201 9.74 27.15 -12.54
CA ARG A 201 9.54 26.20 -13.63
C ARG A 201 9.85 24.79 -13.18
N SER A 202 9.03 23.82 -13.60
CA SER A 202 9.25 22.40 -13.31
C SER A 202 10.62 21.89 -13.80
N GLY A 203 11.16 22.51 -14.86
CA GLY A 203 12.51 22.22 -15.35
C GLY A 203 13.65 22.54 -14.37
N ALA A 204 13.40 23.31 -13.31
CA ALA A 204 14.39 23.53 -12.25
C ALA A 204 14.66 22.27 -11.43
N ARG A 205 13.71 21.31 -11.41
CA ARG A 205 13.87 20.01 -10.73
C ARG A 205 14.26 20.16 -9.25
N ILE A 206 13.58 21.08 -8.56
CA ILE A 206 13.74 21.28 -7.12
C ILE A 206 12.41 20.88 -6.48
N GLY A 207 12.47 20.17 -5.36
CA GLY A 207 11.27 19.88 -4.60
C GLY A 207 11.47 19.89 -3.09
N PHE A 208 10.35 20.07 -2.41
CA PHE A 208 10.21 20.20 -0.97
C PHE A 208 9.82 18.81 -0.46
N ILE A 209 10.70 18.22 0.32
CA ILE A 209 10.61 16.81 0.70
C ILE A 209 9.59 16.63 1.80
N TYR A 210 8.60 15.76 1.58
CA TYR A 210 7.65 15.39 2.63
C TYR A 210 8.33 14.49 3.68
N PRO A 211 7.92 14.56 4.96
CA PRO A 211 8.55 13.79 6.04
C PRO A 211 8.59 12.28 5.78
N TRP A 212 7.58 11.74 5.09
CA TRP A 212 7.52 10.30 4.81
C TRP A 212 8.47 9.84 3.69
N ALA A 213 9.10 10.74 2.96
CA ALA A 213 10.00 10.40 1.86
C ALA A 213 11.48 10.32 2.29
N LEU A 214 11.83 10.81 3.49
CA LEU A 214 13.11 10.52 4.12
C LEU A 214 12.98 9.31 5.03
N ARG A 215 13.89 8.35 4.85
CA ARG A 215 13.93 7.11 5.62
C ARG A 215 15.38 6.76 5.97
N PRO A 216 15.61 6.05 7.08
CA PRO A 216 16.91 5.47 7.37
C PRO A 216 17.44 4.69 6.16
N LYS A 217 18.73 4.83 5.89
CA LYS A 217 19.40 4.23 4.75
C LYS A 217 19.59 2.73 5.00
N LEU A 218 19.43 1.92 3.94
CA LEU A 218 19.72 0.50 3.97
C LEU A 218 21.20 0.26 4.30
N ILE A 219 21.46 -0.68 5.21
CA ILE A 219 22.78 -1.28 5.42
C ILE A 219 22.90 -2.56 4.60
N GLU A 220 21.96 -3.49 4.77
CA GLU A 220 21.92 -4.77 4.06
C GLU A 220 20.52 -5.41 4.07
N ARG A 221 20.25 -6.26 3.06
CA ARG A 221 19.03 -7.09 2.96
C ARG A 221 19.22 -8.38 3.76
N GLU A 222 18.45 -8.56 4.82
CA GLU A 222 18.38 -9.80 5.58
C GLU A 222 17.30 -10.75 5.00
N ASP A 223 17.27 -12.00 5.48
CA ASP A 223 16.30 -13.01 5.02
C ASP A 223 14.84 -12.61 5.31
N GLN A 224 14.60 -11.90 6.42
CA GLN A 224 13.26 -11.53 6.85
C GLN A 224 12.92 -10.06 6.65
N PHE A 225 13.88 -9.13 6.72
CA PHE A 225 13.62 -7.69 6.67
C PHE A 225 14.83 -6.95 6.11
N ASP A 226 14.70 -5.65 5.91
CA ASP A 226 15.82 -4.77 5.59
C ASP A 226 16.46 -4.22 6.87
N TYR A 227 17.79 -4.28 6.97
CA TYR A 227 18.51 -3.74 8.10
C TYR A 227 18.93 -2.29 7.81
N TYR A 228 18.44 -1.35 8.61
CA TYR A 228 18.64 0.08 8.39
C TYR A 228 19.66 0.72 9.34
N ASN A 229 20.24 1.84 8.91
CA ASN A 229 21.21 2.61 9.69
C ASN A 229 20.54 3.60 10.66
N TYR A 230 20.26 3.13 11.88
CA TYR A 230 19.71 3.93 13.00
C TYR A 230 20.78 4.65 13.83
N GLY A 231 21.87 5.10 13.19
CA GLY A 231 22.88 5.89 13.88
C GLY A 231 23.63 5.13 14.99
N ALA A 232 24.14 5.89 15.96
CA ALA A 232 24.99 5.40 17.03
C ALA A 232 24.21 4.99 18.28
N ASP A 233 23.04 5.58 18.51
CA ASP A 233 22.15 5.21 19.62
C ASP A 233 21.29 3.97 19.32
N LEU A 234 21.18 3.58 18.05
CA LEU A 234 20.36 2.48 17.55
C LEU A 234 18.86 2.69 17.80
N GLU A 235 18.44 3.94 17.94
CA GLU A 235 17.04 4.34 18.08
C GLU A 235 16.53 4.90 16.75
N GLU A 236 15.41 4.37 16.25
CA GLU A 236 14.86 4.81 14.97
C GLU A 236 14.27 6.24 15.03
N TRP A 237 14.31 6.96 13.91
CA TRP A 237 13.73 8.30 13.74
C TRP A 237 14.38 9.39 14.60
N THR A 238 15.68 9.27 14.87
CA THR A 238 16.47 10.24 15.63
C THR A 238 17.34 11.10 14.70
N ASP A 239 18.02 12.09 15.29
CA ASP A 239 18.86 13.04 14.56
C ASP A 239 20.20 12.43 14.10
N ASP A 240 20.66 11.31 14.68
CA ASP A 240 21.90 10.63 14.31
C ASP A 240 21.75 9.48 13.31
N ASP A 241 20.51 9.17 12.92
CA ASP A 241 20.19 8.28 11.81
C ASP A 241 20.82 8.76 10.49
N GLU A 242 21.32 7.81 9.69
CA GLU A 242 21.76 8.11 8.33
C GLU A 242 20.56 8.01 7.39
N TYR A 243 19.93 9.14 7.07
CA TYR A 243 18.79 9.17 6.14
C TYR A 243 19.19 9.12 4.66
N MET A 244 18.24 8.67 3.85
CA MET A 244 18.25 8.73 2.40
C MET A 244 16.86 9.17 1.91
N TYR A 245 16.80 9.82 0.75
CA TYR A 245 15.54 10.16 0.08
C TYR A 245 15.05 8.98 -0.75
N TYR A 246 13.82 8.53 -0.48
CA TYR A 246 13.20 7.34 -1.09
C TYR A 246 12.20 7.69 -2.20
N GLY A 247 11.81 8.95 -2.38
CA GLY A 247 10.87 9.32 -3.45
C GLY A 247 9.40 9.17 -3.09
N TYR A 248 8.55 9.09 -4.11
CA TYR A 248 7.16 8.65 -3.98
C TYR A 248 7.12 7.15 -3.70
N THR A 249 5.99 6.66 -3.17
CA THR A 249 5.74 5.22 -3.08
C THR A 249 4.32 4.92 -3.55
N VAL A 250 4.14 3.75 -4.15
CA VAL A 250 2.85 3.20 -4.56
C VAL A 250 2.80 1.76 -4.06
N ALA A 251 1.77 1.43 -3.27
CA ALA A 251 1.50 0.07 -2.84
C ALA A 251 0.44 -0.57 -3.72
N GLU A 252 0.75 -1.76 -4.24
CA GLU A 252 -0.12 -2.54 -5.12
C GLU A 252 0.18 -4.05 -5.05
N SER A 253 -0.48 -4.85 -5.89
CA SER A 253 -0.48 -6.32 -5.80
C SER A 253 -0.19 -7.06 -7.10
N TRP A 254 -0.20 -6.36 -8.25
CA TRP A 254 -0.23 -7.00 -9.57
C TRP A 254 1.12 -7.04 -10.30
N ILE A 255 1.92 -5.95 -10.29
CA ILE A 255 3.10 -5.82 -11.18
C ILE A 255 4.23 -6.79 -10.82
N SER A 256 4.16 -7.43 -9.64
CA SER A 256 5.11 -8.43 -9.18
C SER A 256 5.44 -9.50 -10.24
N ARG A 257 4.43 -9.96 -11.03
CA ARG A 257 4.50 -11.06 -12.02
C ARG A 257 5.21 -12.33 -11.51
N GLN A 258 5.44 -12.44 -10.21
CA GLN A 258 5.97 -13.61 -9.54
C GLN A 258 4.77 -14.40 -9.03
N GLN A 259 4.80 -15.72 -9.22
CA GLN A 259 3.70 -16.57 -8.80
C GLN A 259 3.45 -16.40 -7.29
N GLY A 260 2.20 -16.10 -6.94
CA GLY A 260 1.80 -15.85 -5.56
C GLY A 260 2.33 -14.53 -5.00
N SER A 261 2.79 -13.58 -5.83
CA SER A 261 3.21 -12.22 -5.45
C SER A 261 3.91 -12.11 -4.09
N PRO A 262 5.00 -12.85 -3.83
CA PRO A 262 5.71 -12.79 -2.55
C PRO A 262 6.41 -11.44 -2.32
N ASN A 263 6.60 -10.67 -3.38
CA ASN A 263 7.22 -9.36 -3.45
C ASN A 263 6.21 -8.22 -3.74
N GLY A 264 4.90 -8.48 -3.69
CA GLY A 264 3.91 -7.39 -3.78
C GLY A 264 3.96 -6.49 -2.54
N GLU A 265 3.51 -5.24 -2.65
CA GLU A 265 3.51 -4.34 -1.50
C GLU A 265 2.36 -4.66 -0.54
N TRP A 266 1.18 -4.98 -1.06
CA TRP A 266 0.06 -5.42 -0.24
C TRP A 266 0.22 -6.87 0.22
N HIS A 267 0.10 -7.06 1.51
CA HIS A 267 0.14 -8.36 2.16
C HIS A 267 -0.98 -8.50 3.19
N ALA A 268 -1.36 -9.75 3.47
CA ALA A 268 -2.29 -10.05 4.55
C ALA A 268 -1.87 -9.39 5.85
N SER A 269 -2.85 -8.82 6.56
CA SER A 269 -2.58 -8.18 7.84
C SER A 269 -2.03 -9.19 8.85
N THR A 270 -1.18 -8.73 9.76
CA THR A 270 -0.58 -9.60 10.79
C THR A 270 -1.68 -10.31 11.58
N MET A 271 -1.57 -11.63 11.71
CA MET A 271 -2.55 -12.48 12.39
C MET A 271 -3.95 -12.49 11.75
N ALA A 272 -4.07 -12.22 10.44
CA ALA A 272 -5.34 -12.34 9.72
C ALA A 272 -6.01 -13.72 9.94
N ARG A 273 -5.22 -14.79 10.07
CA ARG A 273 -5.70 -16.17 10.31
C ARG A 273 -6.45 -16.43 11.62
N VAL A 274 -6.55 -15.42 12.50
CA VAL A 274 -7.40 -15.45 13.70
C VAL A 274 -8.32 -14.23 13.80
N ASN A 275 -8.15 -13.24 12.92
CA ASN A 275 -8.88 -11.96 12.97
C ASN A 275 -9.90 -11.81 11.83
N THR A 276 -9.60 -12.35 10.64
CA THR A 276 -10.45 -12.24 9.44
C THR A 276 -10.97 -13.58 8.96
N HIS A 277 -10.29 -14.67 9.33
CA HIS A 277 -10.67 -16.04 9.00
C HIS A 277 -10.13 -17.00 10.04
N ASN A 278 -10.49 -18.29 9.93
CA ASN A 278 -9.85 -19.36 10.68
C ASN A 278 -9.03 -20.27 9.74
N THR A 279 -8.30 -21.22 10.33
CA THR A 279 -7.47 -22.18 9.58
C THR A 279 -7.99 -23.61 9.68
N GLU A 280 -9.15 -23.80 10.30
CA GLU A 280 -9.77 -25.13 10.49
C GLU A 280 -10.60 -25.54 9.27
N VAL A 281 -11.14 -24.57 8.54
CA VAL A 281 -11.92 -24.78 7.30
C VAL A 281 -11.12 -24.29 6.11
N THR A 282 -10.92 -25.16 5.12
CA THR A 282 -10.19 -24.83 3.88
C THR A 282 -11.13 -24.55 2.71
N ASN A 283 -10.56 -24.11 1.59
CA ASN A 283 -11.28 -23.96 0.33
C ASN A 283 -11.96 -25.26 -0.11
N GLY A 284 -11.26 -26.39 -0.05
CA GLY A 284 -11.78 -27.70 -0.45
C GLY A 284 -12.94 -28.18 0.43
N ASP A 285 -12.94 -27.84 1.71
CA ASP A 285 -14.00 -28.25 2.65
C ASP A 285 -15.38 -27.66 2.30
N LEU A 286 -15.43 -26.38 1.92
CA LEU A 286 -16.69 -25.68 1.62
C LEU A 286 -16.99 -25.58 0.12
N PHE A 287 -15.97 -25.49 -0.72
CA PHE A 287 -16.13 -25.22 -2.15
C PHE A 287 -15.61 -26.34 -3.05
N GLY A 288 -15.09 -27.45 -2.51
CA GLY A 288 -14.55 -28.56 -3.30
C GLY A 288 -15.55 -29.29 -4.19
N ASP A 289 -16.85 -29.17 -3.92
CA ASP A 289 -17.93 -29.70 -4.77
C ASP A 289 -18.38 -28.70 -5.87
N THR A 290 -17.73 -27.54 -5.95
CA THR A 290 -18.05 -26.50 -6.96
C THR A 290 -17.05 -26.54 -8.12
N TYR A 291 -17.21 -25.63 -9.07
CA TYR A 291 -16.31 -25.54 -10.22
C TYR A 291 -15.01 -24.76 -9.90
N VAL A 292 -14.92 -24.11 -8.72
CA VAL A 292 -13.82 -23.18 -8.42
C VAL A 292 -12.60 -23.85 -7.81
N THR A 293 -12.77 -24.99 -7.14
CA THR A 293 -11.70 -25.75 -6.49
C THR A 293 -12.10 -27.22 -6.35
N ASP A 294 -11.19 -28.07 -5.86
CA ASP A 294 -11.43 -29.49 -5.59
C ASP A 294 -11.39 -29.82 -4.09
N PRO A 295 -11.96 -30.96 -3.65
CA PRO A 295 -12.04 -31.29 -2.23
C PRO A 295 -10.70 -31.51 -1.52
N ASN A 296 -9.58 -31.61 -2.24
CA ASN A 296 -8.24 -31.73 -1.65
C ASN A 296 -7.53 -30.37 -1.51
N ASP A 297 -8.17 -29.25 -1.89
CA ASP A 297 -7.59 -27.93 -1.73
C ASP A 297 -7.54 -27.54 -0.25
N THR A 298 -6.31 -27.51 0.28
CA THR A 298 -6.02 -27.16 1.68
C THR A 298 -5.75 -25.67 1.89
N TYR A 299 -5.91 -24.82 0.86
CA TYR A 299 -5.63 -23.41 0.99
C TYR A 299 -6.62 -22.72 1.96
N PRO A 300 -6.15 -21.77 2.80
CA PRO A 300 -7.02 -21.10 3.77
C PRO A 300 -8.15 -20.31 3.11
N LEU A 301 -9.32 -20.35 3.74
CA LEU A 301 -10.53 -19.74 3.26
C LEU A 301 -10.90 -18.50 4.09
N LEU A 302 -11.21 -17.39 3.44
CA LEU A 302 -11.72 -16.18 4.10
C LEU A 302 -13.10 -16.41 4.74
N ALA A 303 -13.46 -15.61 5.74
CA ALA A 303 -14.79 -15.70 6.34
C ALA A 303 -15.88 -15.33 5.33
N HIS A 304 -16.84 -16.23 5.14
CA HIS A 304 -18.02 -16.05 4.30
C HIS A 304 -19.27 -15.86 5.16
N SER A 305 -20.10 -14.86 4.88
CA SER A 305 -21.26 -14.56 5.72
C SER A 305 -22.27 -15.71 5.81
N ALA A 306 -22.45 -16.49 4.74
CA ALA A 306 -23.35 -17.63 4.73
C ALA A 306 -22.78 -18.88 5.44
N TYR A 307 -21.48 -18.91 5.74
CA TYR A 307 -20.79 -20.07 6.30
C TYR A 307 -20.07 -19.70 7.60
N SER A 308 -20.79 -19.73 8.72
CA SER A 308 -20.25 -19.40 10.05
C SER A 308 -19.07 -20.28 10.49
N ASP A 309 -18.90 -21.44 9.87
CA ASP A 309 -17.77 -22.35 10.15
C ASP A 309 -16.44 -21.78 9.65
N SER A 310 -16.45 -20.85 8.69
CA SER A 310 -15.26 -20.15 8.19
C SER A 310 -14.85 -18.95 9.04
N TRP A 311 -15.66 -18.59 10.04
CA TRP A 311 -15.44 -17.40 10.84
C TRP A 311 -14.34 -17.61 11.90
N PRO A 312 -13.59 -16.56 12.24
CA PRO A 312 -12.62 -16.60 13.33
C PRO A 312 -13.27 -16.82 14.69
N LEU A 313 -12.46 -17.27 15.66
CA LEU A 313 -12.85 -17.47 17.05
C LEU A 313 -12.22 -16.40 17.94
N ARG A 314 -12.99 -15.85 18.88
CA ARG A 314 -12.52 -14.96 19.94
C ARG A 314 -12.91 -15.47 21.32
N TYR A 315 -12.04 -15.29 22.30
CA TYR A 315 -12.34 -15.68 23.68
C TYR A 315 -13.32 -14.68 24.31
N ASN A 316 -14.51 -15.16 24.72
CA ASN A 316 -15.46 -14.35 25.45
C ASN A 316 -15.27 -14.56 26.96
N GLU A 317 -14.69 -13.57 27.64
CA GLU A 317 -14.41 -13.62 29.08
C GLU A 317 -15.67 -13.83 29.93
N ASN A 318 -16.81 -13.29 29.50
CA ASN A 318 -18.07 -13.40 30.23
C ASN A 318 -18.65 -14.82 30.17
N LEU A 319 -18.45 -15.52 29.05
CA LEU A 319 -18.93 -16.88 28.84
C LEU A 319 -17.88 -17.96 29.20
N GLY A 320 -16.61 -17.57 29.35
CA GLY A 320 -15.50 -18.47 29.62
C GLY A 320 -15.23 -19.49 28.50
N ARG A 321 -15.59 -19.14 27.26
CA ARG A 321 -15.43 -19.99 26.07
C ARG A 321 -15.15 -19.15 24.83
N ASP A 322 -14.59 -19.79 23.82
CA ASP A 322 -14.44 -19.18 22.51
C ASP A 322 -15.79 -19.09 21.79
N GLU A 323 -16.01 -17.97 21.11
CA GLU A 323 -17.17 -17.73 20.27
C GLU A 323 -16.74 -17.35 18.86
N SER A 324 -17.49 -17.81 17.87
CA SER A 324 -17.33 -17.41 16.47
C SER A 324 -17.88 -16.00 16.28
N PHE A 325 -17.17 -15.16 15.52
CA PHE A 325 -17.58 -13.79 15.23
C PHE A 325 -17.43 -13.46 13.74
N TRP A 326 -18.38 -12.68 13.22
CA TRP A 326 -18.29 -12.14 11.87
C TRP A 326 -17.26 -10.99 11.85
N PRO A 327 -16.20 -11.06 11.03
CA PRO A 327 -15.17 -10.02 11.01
C PRO A 327 -15.56 -8.81 10.13
N GLY A 328 -16.55 -8.97 9.25
CA GLY A 328 -17.02 -7.91 8.36
C GLY A 328 -18.04 -6.96 9.01
N TRP A 329 -18.66 -6.16 8.16
CA TRP A 329 -19.69 -5.21 8.51
C TRP A 329 -21.09 -5.84 8.45
N TRP A 330 -22.00 -5.23 9.19
CA TRP A 330 -23.43 -5.55 9.14
C TRP A 330 -24.15 -4.57 8.21
N ALA A 331 -25.29 -4.99 7.67
CA ALA A 331 -26.15 -4.12 6.90
C ALA A 331 -26.68 -2.95 7.74
N GLU A 332 -26.84 -1.80 7.12
CA GLU A 332 -27.36 -0.60 7.77
C GLU A 332 -28.86 -0.39 7.46
N ASP A 333 -29.61 0.15 8.41
CA ASP A 333 -30.97 0.64 8.21
C ASP A 333 -31.03 2.17 8.24
N TYR A 334 -31.76 2.73 7.28
CA TYR A 334 -32.02 4.17 7.25
C TYR A 334 -33.06 4.55 8.30
N ASN A 335 -32.64 5.28 9.33
CA ASN A 335 -33.49 5.71 10.43
C ASN A 335 -33.41 7.23 10.65
N ILE A 336 -34.51 7.92 10.31
CA ILE A 336 -34.63 9.38 10.44
C ILE A 336 -34.64 9.88 11.90
N ASN A 337 -34.76 8.99 12.88
CA ASN A 337 -34.87 9.36 14.29
C ASN A 337 -33.52 9.32 15.01
N LEU A 338 -32.44 8.99 14.31
CA LEU A 338 -31.10 8.98 14.88
C LEU A 338 -30.64 10.41 15.22
N PRO A 339 -29.91 10.61 16.34
CA PRO A 339 -29.31 11.91 16.66
C PRO A 339 -28.40 12.38 15.52
N GLY A 340 -28.44 13.66 15.17
CA GLY A 340 -27.61 14.22 14.09
C GLY A 340 -28.22 14.11 12.68
N CYS A 341 -29.10 13.12 12.46
CA CYS A 341 -29.70 12.88 11.14
C CYS A 341 -30.47 14.09 10.57
N SER A 342 -30.01 14.55 9.41
CA SER A 342 -30.60 15.62 8.58
C SER A 342 -31.78 15.16 7.71
N GLN A 343 -32.27 13.92 7.91
CA GLN A 343 -33.34 13.27 7.12
C GLN A 343 -32.96 13.09 5.64
N SER A 344 -31.66 12.94 5.37
CA SER A 344 -31.12 12.67 4.05
C SER A 344 -30.48 11.28 4.03
N ARG A 345 -30.73 10.49 2.99
CA ARG A 345 -29.99 9.22 2.79
C ARG A 345 -28.51 9.40 2.54
N LYS A 346 -28.08 10.62 2.23
CA LYS A 346 -26.66 10.98 2.06
C LYS A 346 -25.98 11.31 3.37
N ASP A 347 -26.74 11.40 4.45
CA ASP A 347 -26.21 11.73 5.76
C ASP A 347 -25.86 10.43 6.50
N PRO A 348 -24.58 10.19 6.83
CA PRO A 348 -24.16 8.99 7.54
C PRO A 348 -24.82 8.88 8.92
N ASP A 349 -25.16 10.00 9.57
CA ASP A 349 -25.81 10.01 10.89
C ASP A 349 -27.26 9.46 10.84
N CYS A 350 -27.80 9.22 9.64
CA CYS A 350 -29.11 8.62 9.43
C CYS A 350 -29.09 7.09 9.25
N TRP A 351 -27.93 6.44 9.41
CA TRP A 351 -27.77 5.00 9.22
C TRP A 351 -27.32 4.34 10.52
N GLU A 352 -27.95 3.21 10.87
CA GLU A 352 -27.54 2.38 12.02
C GLU A 352 -27.29 0.94 11.59
N PHE A 353 -26.24 0.32 12.14
CA PHE A 353 -25.93 -1.09 11.89
C PHE A 353 -26.99 -2.02 12.48
N VAL A 354 -27.37 -3.04 11.72
CA VAL A 354 -28.31 -4.07 12.14
C VAL A 354 -27.57 -5.39 12.30
N GLU A 355 -27.11 -5.65 13.53
CA GLU A 355 -26.39 -6.87 13.87
C GLU A 355 -27.19 -8.13 13.50
N GLY A 356 -26.51 -9.11 12.90
CA GLY A 356 -27.12 -10.35 12.42
C GLY A 356 -27.74 -10.26 11.02
N ARG A 357 -27.73 -9.09 10.38
CA ARG A 357 -28.17 -8.92 8.99
C ARG A 357 -26.99 -8.57 8.08
N PHE A 358 -26.71 -9.46 7.14
CA PHE A 358 -25.67 -9.30 6.12
C PHE A 358 -26.09 -8.33 5.00
N ILE A 359 -25.10 -7.77 4.30
CA ILE A 359 -25.28 -6.76 3.25
C ILE A 359 -25.79 -7.42 1.97
N SER A 360 -25.34 -8.64 1.68
CA SER A 360 -25.75 -9.40 0.49
C SER A 360 -26.05 -10.87 0.79
N ASP A 361 -26.28 -11.66 -0.26
CA ASP A 361 -26.48 -13.11 -0.16
C ASP A 361 -25.19 -13.83 0.24
N MET A 362 -24.02 -13.26 -0.12
CA MET A 362 -22.70 -13.70 0.32
C MET A 362 -21.75 -12.51 0.42
N ASP A 363 -21.32 -12.22 1.63
CA ASP A 363 -20.31 -11.21 1.92
C ASP A 363 -19.01 -11.91 2.31
N VAL A 364 -17.88 -11.36 1.86
CA VAL A 364 -16.55 -11.84 2.22
C VAL A 364 -15.69 -10.65 2.62
N TYR A 365 -15.16 -10.72 3.84
CA TYR A 365 -14.35 -9.67 4.43
C TYR A 365 -12.86 -9.99 4.30
N MET A 366 -12.05 -8.97 4.03
CA MET A 366 -10.61 -9.08 3.89
C MET A 366 -9.88 -7.83 4.41
N GLU A 367 -8.68 -8.03 4.95
CA GLU A 367 -7.80 -6.96 5.39
C GLU A 367 -6.37 -7.20 4.92
N PHE A 368 -5.70 -6.14 4.47
CA PHE A 368 -4.31 -6.16 4.07
C PHE A 368 -3.62 -4.84 4.40
N ASP A 369 -2.30 -4.86 4.47
CA ASP A 369 -1.45 -3.72 4.77
C ASP A 369 -0.12 -3.77 4.00
N ASP A 370 0.61 -2.65 4.00
CA ASP A 370 1.86 -2.46 3.25
C ASP A 370 3.13 -2.62 4.09
N ARG A 371 3.03 -3.23 5.27
CA ARG A 371 4.16 -3.45 6.20
C ARG A 371 5.37 -4.08 5.52
N TRP A 372 5.11 -4.94 4.55
CA TRP A 372 6.10 -5.75 3.86
C TRP A 372 6.54 -5.16 2.51
N ALA A 373 6.23 -3.88 2.24
CA ALA A 373 6.55 -3.22 0.97
C ALA A 373 8.03 -3.26 0.58
N HIS A 374 8.95 -3.39 1.55
CA HIS A 374 10.38 -3.54 1.27
C HIS A 374 10.71 -4.79 0.41
N ARG A 375 9.85 -5.81 0.42
CA ARG A 375 10.03 -7.02 -0.39
C ARG A 375 9.94 -6.74 -1.89
N GLY A 376 9.24 -5.68 -2.29
CA GLY A 376 9.20 -5.19 -3.66
C GLY A 376 10.52 -4.56 -4.12
N ASN A 377 11.39 -4.13 -3.18
CA ASN A 377 12.64 -3.47 -3.52
C ASN A 377 13.70 -4.47 -4.01
N MET A 378 14.26 -4.17 -5.17
CA MET A 378 15.46 -4.84 -5.68
C MET A 378 16.70 -4.25 -5.02
N VAL A 379 17.58 -5.13 -4.54
CA VAL A 379 18.84 -4.78 -3.89
C VAL A 379 19.98 -5.40 -4.68
N ASN A 380 20.98 -4.59 -5.02
CA ASN A 380 22.12 -5.03 -5.81
C ASN A 380 23.17 -5.76 -4.94
N THR A 381 24.27 -6.22 -5.55
CA THR A 381 25.32 -6.99 -4.85
C THR A 381 26.14 -6.18 -3.83
N ASN A 382 25.92 -4.88 -3.73
CA ASN A 382 26.58 -3.99 -2.77
C ASN A 382 25.61 -3.49 -1.69
N ASP A 383 24.43 -4.10 -1.58
CA ASP A 383 23.40 -3.73 -0.59
C ASP A 383 22.84 -2.31 -0.78
N ASP A 384 22.81 -1.84 -2.03
CA ASP A 384 22.12 -0.61 -2.39
C ASP A 384 20.80 -0.93 -3.12
N TYR A 385 19.75 -0.16 -2.80
CA TYR A 385 18.49 -0.22 -3.52
C TYR A 385 18.65 0.22 -4.99
N GLU A 386 18.05 -0.55 -5.89
CA GLU A 386 17.85 -0.13 -7.30
C GLU A 386 16.55 0.64 -7.48
N GLN A 387 15.57 0.38 -6.60
CA GLN A 387 14.30 1.09 -6.49
C GLN A 387 13.89 1.16 -5.02
N THR A 388 13.21 2.23 -4.63
CA THR A 388 12.83 2.51 -3.25
C THR A 388 11.32 2.60 -3.11
N ALA A 389 10.72 1.57 -2.52
CA ALA A 389 9.40 1.59 -1.92
C ALA A 389 9.54 1.47 -0.41
N TYR A 390 8.56 1.98 0.32
CA TYR A 390 8.54 1.95 1.78
C TYR A 390 7.12 1.81 2.31
N PRO A 391 6.93 1.18 3.48
CA PRO A 391 5.63 1.12 4.14
C PRO A 391 5.10 2.53 4.47
N MET A 392 3.87 2.78 4.07
CA MET A 392 3.07 3.95 4.44
C MET A 392 2.25 3.68 5.71
N GLY A 393 2.20 2.45 6.22
CA GLY A 393 1.38 2.18 7.39
C GLY A 393 -0.11 2.22 7.07
N LEU A 394 -0.52 1.93 5.83
CA LEU A 394 -1.92 1.92 5.45
C LEU A 394 -2.52 0.54 5.70
N LYS A 395 -3.64 0.50 6.41
CA LYS A 395 -4.46 -0.70 6.54
C LYS A 395 -5.72 -0.55 5.71
N VAL A 396 -5.92 -1.49 4.79
CA VAL A 396 -7.06 -1.52 3.89
C VAL A 396 -7.99 -2.65 4.34
N MET A 397 -9.24 -2.30 4.59
CA MET A 397 -10.32 -3.22 4.93
C MET A 397 -11.31 -3.20 3.78
N MET A 398 -11.62 -4.38 3.24
CA MET A 398 -12.59 -4.51 2.15
C MET A 398 -13.62 -5.57 2.49
N GLU A 399 -14.84 -5.35 2.02
CA GLU A 399 -15.88 -6.37 2.01
C GLU A 399 -16.48 -6.42 0.61
N ALA A 400 -16.44 -7.60 0.02
CA ALA A 400 -16.99 -7.83 -1.29
C ALA A 400 -18.34 -8.56 -1.14
N HIS A 401 -19.30 -8.13 -1.96
CA HIS A 401 -20.70 -8.51 -1.81
C HIS A 401 -21.19 -9.19 -3.09
N SER A 402 -21.81 -10.37 -2.95
CA SER A 402 -22.38 -11.14 -4.06
C SER A 402 -23.90 -11.25 -3.90
N TYR A 403 -24.63 -10.86 -4.93
CA TYR A 403 -26.09 -10.85 -4.95
C TYR A 403 -26.63 -11.86 -5.96
N GLY A 404 -27.62 -12.66 -5.56
CA GLY A 404 -28.39 -13.54 -6.44
C GLY A 404 -29.65 -12.88 -7.02
N VAL A 405 -29.95 -11.63 -6.63
CA VAL A 405 -31.16 -10.91 -7.07
C VAL A 405 -30.98 -10.25 -8.43
N SER A 406 -32.02 -10.30 -9.27
CA SER A 406 -31.93 -9.95 -10.71
C SER A 406 -31.48 -8.52 -11.05
N TYR A 407 -31.56 -7.57 -10.11
CA TYR A 407 -31.11 -6.19 -10.36
C TYR A 407 -29.64 -5.96 -9.96
N ALA A 408 -29.01 -6.90 -9.27
CA ALA A 408 -27.65 -6.82 -8.76
C ALA A 408 -26.78 -8.04 -9.13
N GLU A 409 -27.35 -9.11 -9.65
CA GLU A 409 -26.63 -10.35 -10.04
C GLU A 409 -25.52 -10.13 -11.09
N ASP A 410 -25.58 -9.03 -11.84
CA ASP A 410 -24.63 -8.66 -12.88
C ASP A 410 -23.57 -7.65 -12.41
N ILE A 411 -23.48 -7.37 -11.10
CA ILE A 411 -22.61 -6.33 -10.53
C ILE A 411 -21.80 -6.90 -9.36
N LEU A 412 -20.49 -6.62 -9.36
CA LEU A 412 -19.61 -6.84 -8.23
C LEU A 412 -19.56 -5.57 -7.38
N PHE A 413 -19.95 -5.67 -6.10
CA PHE A 413 -19.84 -4.57 -5.15
C PHE A 413 -18.70 -4.83 -4.17
N VAL A 414 -17.85 -3.83 -3.95
CA VAL A 414 -16.80 -3.88 -2.94
C VAL A 414 -16.82 -2.59 -2.15
N THR A 415 -17.04 -2.72 -0.85
CA THR A 415 -16.90 -1.62 0.10
C THR A 415 -15.46 -1.56 0.57
N VAL A 416 -14.85 -0.36 0.58
CA VAL A 416 -13.47 -0.15 1.01
C VAL A 416 -13.40 0.87 2.13
N ARG A 417 -12.65 0.55 3.18
CA ARG A 417 -12.21 1.50 4.20
C ARG A 417 -10.69 1.47 4.29
N VAL A 418 -10.07 2.63 4.23
CA VAL A 418 -8.62 2.79 4.40
C VAL A 418 -8.38 3.51 5.71
N ARG A 419 -7.49 2.96 6.53
CA ARG A 419 -7.03 3.57 7.77
C ARG A 419 -5.54 3.84 7.69
N ASN A 420 -5.16 5.05 8.07
CA ASN A 420 -3.77 5.40 8.30
C ASN A 420 -3.36 4.91 9.71
N GLU A 421 -2.48 3.92 9.75
CA GLU A 421 -1.87 3.35 10.96
C GLU A 421 -0.37 3.66 11.03
N SER A 422 0.10 4.70 10.33
CA SER A 422 1.48 5.16 10.48
C SER A 422 1.77 5.72 11.87
N GLY A 423 0.73 6.11 12.62
CA GLY A 423 0.79 6.59 14.00
C GLY A 423 -0.17 5.85 14.91
N ASP A 424 0.00 6.04 16.22
CA ASP A 424 -0.96 5.56 17.21
C ASP A 424 -2.30 6.27 16.94
N TRP A 425 -3.40 5.51 16.94
CA TRP A 425 -4.67 5.99 16.44
C TRP A 425 -5.80 5.71 17.41
N CYS A 426 -6.81 6.58 17.35
CA CYS A 426 -8.11 6.38 17.96
C CYS A 426 -9.16 6.71 16.90
N ALA A 427 -10.05 5.76 16.63
CA ALA A 427 -11.02 5.89 15.56
C ALA A 427 -12.06 6.96 15.89
N GLU A 428 -12.35 7.79 14.90
CA GLU A 428 -13.36 8.84 14.93
C GLU A 428 -14.21 8.76 13.66
N ASP A 429 -15.45 9.24 13.73
CA ASP A 429 -16.34 9.40 12.58
C ASP A 429 -15.99 10.67 11.78
N GLU A 430 -16.75 10.92 10.70
CA GLU A 430 -16.55 12.09 9.82
C GLU A 430 -16.73 13.44 10.55
N ASN A 431 -17.37 13.44 11.71
CA ASN A 431 -17.63 14.62 12.53
C ASN A 431 -16.61 14.76 13.69
N GLY A 432 -15.66 13.84 13.82
CA GLY A 432 -14.67 13.81 14.90
C GLY A 432 -15.20 13.21 16.21
N ASN A 433 -16.31 12.46 16.19
CA ASN A 433 -16.78 11.76 17.37
C ASN A 433 -16.09 10.39 17.50
N PRO A 434 -15.72 9.96 18.71
CA PRO A 434 -15.14 8.65 18.96
C PRO A 434 -16.00 7.49 18.44
N ILE A 435 -15.38 6.56 17.72
CA ILE A 435 -15.98 5.25 17.39
C ILE A 435 -15.66 4.29 18.53
N TYR A 436 -16.69 3.69 19.12
CA TYR A 436 -16.56 2.80 20.27
C TYR A 436 -16.54 1.32 19.87
N ASP A 437 -15.83 0.51 20.66
CA ASP A 437 -15.87 -0.95 20.61
C ASP A 437 -17.11 -1.53 21.32
N GLU A 438 -17.27 -2.85 21.29
CA GLU A 438 -18.38 -3.56 21.96
C GLU A 438 -18.42 -3.34 23.48
N ASN A 439 -17.31 -2.90 24.09
CA ASN A 439 -17.19 -2.62 25.51
C ASN A 439 -17.45 -1.14 25.85
N GLY A 440 -17.72 -0.29 24.85
CA GLY A 440 -17.93 1.14 25.00
C GLY A 440 -16.65 1.95 25.20
N ASN A 441 -15.48 1.40 24.89
CA ASN A 441 -14.22 2.13 24.85
C ASN A 441 -13.96 2.66 23.44
N GLN A 442 -13.33 3.82 23.29
CA GLN A 442 -12.94 4.28 21.97
C GLN A 442 -11.99 3.25 21.35
N LYS A 443 -12.28 2.86 20.10
CA LYS A 443 -11.47 1.92 19.36
C LYS A 443 -10.15 2.61 19.05
N CYS A 444 -9.09 2.22 19.74
CA CYS A 444 -7.74 2.72 19.51
C CYS A 444 -6.81 1.57 19.17
N GLY A 445 -5.67 1.90 18.58
CA GLY A 445 -4.61 0.95 18.28
C GLY A 445 -3.27 1.66 18.20
N GLU A 446 -2.22 0.85 18.16
CA GLU A 446 -0.86 1.35 18.00
C GLU A 446 -0.51 1.50 16.53
N ALA A 447 0.50 2.32 16.27
CA ALA A 447 1.11 2.44 14.95
C ALA A 447 1.65 1.10 14.47
N MET A 448 1.77 0.98 13.15
CA MET A 448 2.31 -0.20 12.50
C MET A 448 3.70 -0.54 13.04
N ILE A 449 3.84 -1.79 13.49
CA ILE A 449 5.13 -2.40 13.77
C ILE A 449 5.71 -2.92 12.46
N MET A 450 6.92 -2.47 12.16
CA MET A 450 7.67 -2.79 10.95
C MET A 450 8.25 -4.22 11.03
N PRO A 451 8.70 -4.81 9.91
CA PRO A 451 9.28 -6.15 9.89
C PRO A 451 10.49 -6.36 10.83
N ASP A 452 11.27 -5.31 11.05
CA ASP A 452 12.39 -5.23 12.01
C ASP A 452 11.94 -4.96 13.46
N GLY A 453 10.62 -4.99 13.74
CA GLY A 453 10.06 -4.77 15.07
C GLY A 453 10.12 -3.32 15.58
N THR A 454 10.58 -2.36 14.76
CA THR A 454 10.50 -0.92 15.07
C THR A 454 9.08 -0.40 14.88
N LYS A 455 8.75 0.72 15.53
CA LYS A 455 7.44 1.37 15.36
C LYS A 455 7.56 2.46 14.30
N LEU A 456 6.70 2.45 13.28
CA LEU A 456 6.72 3.45 12.21
C LEU A 456 6.59 4.86 12.80
N ASN A 457 7.55 5.73 12.48
CA ASN A 457 7.67 7.10 12.98
C ASN A 457 7.49 7.24 14.50
N GLN A 458 7.97 6.26 15.30
CA GLN A 458 7.76 6.19 16.75
C GLN A 458 6.29 6.33 17.20
N GLY A 459 5.34 6.05 16.31
CA GLY A 459 3.91 6.23 16.54
C GLY A 459 3.38 7.66 16.41
N LYS A 460 4.18 8.62 15.96
CA LYS A 460 3.70 9.99 15.66
C LYS A 460 2.79 10.04 14.43
N GLY A 461 2.98 9.12 13.49
CA GLY A 461 2.25 9.08 12.23
C GLY A 461 2.69 10.14 11.22
N PHE A 462 2.14 10.01 10.02
CA PHE A 462 2.26 10.95 8.93
C PHE A 462 0.85 11.35 8.47
N ASP A 463 0.68 12.57 7.96
CA ASP A 463 -0.61 13.03 7.43
C ASP A 463 -0.88 12.50 5.99
N TYR A 464 0.18 12.09 5.29
CA TYR A 464 0.19 11.70 3.89
C TYR A 464 -0.55 12.69 2.97
N GLN A 465 -0.25 13.97 3.12
CA GLN A 465 -0.79 15.01 2.23
C GLN A 465 -0.54 14.66 0.75
N GLY A 466 -1.62 14.69 -0.05
CA GLY A 466 -1.56 14.37 -1.48
C GLY A 466 -1.69 12.87 -1.81
N THR A 467 -2.09 12.04 -0.84
CA THR A 467 -2.44 10.62 -1.07
C THR A 467 -3.43 10.48 -2.24
N SER A 468 -3.13 9.54 -3.13
CA SER A 468 -4.03 9.10 -4.20
C SER A 468 -4.43 7.65 -3.97
N LEU A 469 -5.73 7.37 -4.01
CA LEU A 469 -6.29 6.03 -3.90
C LEU A 469 -6.99 5.66 -5.21
N GLY A 470 -6.93 4.40 -5.58
CA GLY A 470 -7.58 3.94 -6.81
C GLY A 470 -7.56 2.44 -6.96
N PHE A 471 -7.91 2.00 -8.16
CA PHE A 471 -7.82 0.60 -8.55
C PHE A 471 -7.04 0.51 -9.86
N TYR A 472 -6.12 -0.44 -9.90
CA TYR A 472 -5.49 -0.87 -11.12
C TYR A 472 -6.40 -1.85 -11.85
N PHE A 473 -6.51 -1.70 -13.16
CA PHE A 473 -7.24 -2.62 -14.02
C PHE A 473 -6.29 -3.08 -15.11
N ASP A 474 -5.97 -4.37 -15.11
CA ASP A 474 -5.38 -4.98 -16.29
C ASP A 474 -6.49 -5.21 -17.33
N ALA A 475 -6.18 -4.94 -18.59
CA ALA A 475 -7.08 -5.07 -19.73
C ALA A 475 -6.58 -6.11 -20.74
N ASP A 476 -5.59 -6.92 -20.38
CA ASP A 476 -5.10 -8.01 -21.23
C ASP A 476 -6.25 -8.96 -21.63
N VAL A 477 -6.45 -9.05 -22.95
CA VAL A 477 -7.58 -9.76 -23.56
C VAL A 477 -7.22 -11.23 -23.73
N LEU A 478 -7.34 -11.97 -22.64
CA LEU A 478 -7.46 -13.42 -22.67
C LEU A 478 -8.84 -13.75 -22.09
N VAL A 479 -9.74 -14.27 -22.92
CA VAL A 479 -11.09 -14.65 -22.51
C VAL A 479 -11.06 -16.13 -22.11
N GLY A 480 -11.05 -16.38 -20.80
CA GLY A 480 -11.28 -17.70 -20.21
C GLY A 480 -12.77 -17.93 -20.00
N ASP A 481 -13.17 -19.19 -19.78
CA ASP A 481 -14.52 -19.53 -19.33
C ASP A 481 -14.50 -20.03 -17.87
N GLU A 482 -15.64 -20.51 -17.37
CA GLU A 482 -15.78 -21.09 -16.02
C GLU A 482 -14.88 -22.33 -15.77
N PHE A 483 -14.25 -22.88 -16.80
CA PHE A 483 -13.27 -23.97 -16.69
C PHE A 483 -11.82 -23.47 -16.85
N GLY A 484 -11.61 -22.16 -16.88
CA GLY A 484 -10.31 -21.52 -17.01
C GLY A 484 -9.91 -21.22 -18.46
N PHE A 485 -8.61 -21.01 -18.67
CA PHE A 485 -8.07 -20.77 -20.00
C PHE A 485 -7.86 -22.08 -20.76
N SER A 486 -8.55 -22.27 -21.89
CA SER A 486 -8.12 -23.25 -22.88
C SER A 486 -7.06 -22.63 -23.78
N SER A 487 -5.79 -22.97 -23.54
CA SER A 487 -4.77 -22.75 -24.57
C SER A 487 -5.08 -23.69 -25.73
N SER A 488 -5.31 -23.13 -26.92
CA SER A 488 -5.39 -23.89 -28.16
C SER A 488 -4.37 -23.41 -29.16
#